data_AF-X1UQF2-F1
#
_entry.id   AF-X1UQF2-F1
#
_cell.length_a   1.000
_cell.length_b   1.000
_cell.length_c   1.000
_cell.angle_alpha   90.00
_cell.angle_beta   90.00
_cell.angle_gamma   90.00
#
_symmetry.space_group_name_H-M   'P 1'
#
loop_
_entity.id
_entity.type
_entity.pdbx_description
1 polymer ?
#
loop_
_entity_poly.entity_id
_entity_poly.type
_entity_poly.pdbx_seq_one_letter_code
_entity_poly.pdbx_strand_id
1 'polypeptide(L)'
;HYVQGTFIYLLDLPRDDSVKAIQYYQDNLQLLIDELEEKFKIKISEDSLYQAISVCNKTRELLTELSDLYVNEQISLLAVEFLQIVKGSMVFSQEEYNGLLEKFIKDAKKEKNILSNSSGIRNKSKILITGTIMDDLSIAEVIEDYGGFF
;
A
#
# COMPACT_ATOMS: atom_id res chain seq x y z
N HIS A 1 -8.68 5.22 -21.23
CA HIS A 1 -8.81 6.68 -21.01
C HIS A 1 -7.46 7.32 -21.27
N TYR A 2 -7.30 8.05 -22.39
CA TYR A 2 -6.12 8.90 -22.59
C TYR A 2 -6.34 10.17 -21.78
N VAL A 3 -5.59 10.33 -20.69
CA VAL A 3 -5.57 11.60 -19.97
C VAL A 3 -4.74 12.55 -20.82
N GLN A 4 -5.39 13.54 -21.42
CA GLN A 4 -4.71 14.59 -22.16
C GLN A 4 -3.99 15.49 -21.14
N GLY A 5 -2.69 15.27 -20.96
CA GLY A 5 -1.85 15.91 -19.95
C GLY A 5 -0.40 16.14 -20.42
N THR A 6 0.18 17.24 -19.96
CA THR A 6 1.17 18.10 -20.62
C THR A 6 2.65 17.67 -20.46
N PHE A 7 2.90 16.43 -20.03
CA PHE A 7 4.23 15.81 -19.89
C PHE A 7 4.04 14.30 -19.72
N ILE A 8 4.64 13.50 -20.60
CA ILE A 8 4.62 12.03 -20.56
C ILE A 8 6.08 11.58 -20.56
N TYR A 9 6.47 10.83 -19.55
CA TYR A 9 7.80 10.23 -19.46
C TYR A 9 7.66 8.70 -19.52
N LEU A 10 8.41 8.06 -20.42
CA LEU A 10 8.48 6.60 -20.50
C LEU A 10 9.67 6.13 -19.67
N LEU A 11 9.38 5.58 -18.49
CA LEU A 11 10.39 4.93 -17.65
C LEU A 11 10.44 3.44 -17.99
N ASP A 12 11.52 2.98 -18.62
CA ASP A 12 11.70 1.56 -18.92
C ASP A 12 12.09 0.79 -17.66
N LEU A 13 11.50 -0.40 -17.48
CA LEU A 13 11.74 -1.26 -16.33
C LEU A 13 12.66 -2.42 -16.74
N PRO A 14 13.75 -2.67 -16.00
CA PRO A 14 14.61 -3.82 -16.27
C PRO A 14 13.85 -5.13 -16.09
N ARG A 15 14.24 -6.16 -16.84
CA ARG A 15 13.63 -7.50 -16.81
C ARG A 15 14.44 -8.53 -16.03
N ASP A 16 15.59 -8.13 -15.50
CA ASP A 16 16.46 -8.92 -14.64
C ASP A 16 17.09 -8.03 -13.55
N ASP A 17 17.75 -8.67 -12.58
CA ASP A 17 18.39 -8.04 -11.43
C ASP A 17 19.93 -7.99 -11.56
N SER A 18 20.47 -8.13 -12.77
CA SER A 18 21.90 -8.06 -12.99
C SER A 18 22.45 -6.68 -12.62
N VAL A 19 23.73 -6.60 -12.25
CA VAL A 19 24.42 -5.33 -11.94
C VAL A 19 24.26 -4.32 -13.07
N LYS A 20 24.27 -4.78 -14.32
CA LYS A 20 24.06 -3.93 -15.50
C LYS A 20 22.64 -3.38 -15.58
N ALA A 21 21.64 -4.21 -15.31
CA ALA A 21 20.24 -3.79 -15.30
C ALA A 21 19.94 -2.81 -14.16
N ILE A 22 20.53 -3.03 -12.99
CA ILE A 22 20.45 -2.10 -11.84
C ILE A 22 21.06 -0.75 -12.22
N GLN A 23 22.29 -0.73 -12.75
CA GLN A 23 22.94 0.52 -13.16
C GLN A 23 22.14 1.24 -14.24
N TYR A 24 21.65 0.50 -15.25
CA TYR A 24 20.79 1.05 -16.29
C TYR A 24 19.54 1.71 -15.70
N TYR A 25 18.88 1.08 -14.74
CA TYR A 25 17.69 1.65 -14.12
C TYR A 25 18.00 2.87 -13.25
N GLN A 26 19.13 2.87 -12.52
CA GLN A 26 19.60 4.04 -11.78
C GLN A 26 19.84 5.24 -12.70
N ASP A 27 20.47 5.01 -13.86
CA ASP A 27 20.72 6.06 -14.86
C ASP A 27 19.38 6.62 -15.40
N ASN A 28 18.40 5.76 -15.69
CA ASN A 28 17.07 6.21 -16.11
C ASN A 28 16.31 6.98 -15.04
N LEU A 29 16.43 6.59 -13.76
CA LEU A 29 15.85 7.35 -12.66
C LEU A 29 16.49 8.73 -12.52
N GLN A 30 17.81 8.85 -12.75
CA GLN A 30 18.48 10.14 -12.77
C GLN A 30 17.96 11.03 -13.91
N LEU A 31 17.80 10.47 -15.11
CA LEU A 31 17.20 11.19 -16.25
C LEU A 31 15.77 11.65 -15.94
N LEU A 32 14.97 10.83 -15.26
CA LEU A 32 13.64 11.22 -14.83
C LEU A 32 13.68 12.39 -13.84
N ILE A 33 14.61 12.38 -12.87
CA ILE A 33 14.80 13.50 -11.94
C ILE A 33 15.10 14.79 -12.72
N ASP A 34 16.04 14.75 -13.65
CA ASP A 34 16.47 15.91 -14.42
C ASP A 34 15.30 16.50 -15.25
N GLU A 35 14.53 15.64 -15.91
CA GLU A 35 13.35 16.06 -16.69
C GLU A 35 12.22 16.63 -15.81
N LEU A 36 11.99 16.07 -14.61
CA LEU A 36 11.02 16.61 -13.65
C LEU A 36 11.46 17.98 -13.13
N GLU A 37 12.73 18.15 -12.78
CA GLU A 37 13.29 19.43 -12.34
C GLU A 37 13.16 20.48 -13.45
N GLU A 38 13.51 20.13 -14.69
CA GLU A 38 13.39 21.05 -15.82
C GLU A 38 11.92 21.41 -16.09
N LYS A 39 11.03 20.42 -16.11
CA LYS A 39 9.63 20.63 -16.47
C LYS A 39 8.89 21.47 -15.45
N PHE A 40 9.08 21.16 -14.16
CA PHE A 40 8.34 21.79 -13.07
C PHE A 40 9.10 22.96 -12.41
N LYS A 41 10.34 23.23 -12.85
CA LYS A 41 11.20 24.29 -12.30
C LYS A 41 11.39 24.15 -10.79
N ILE A 42 11.56 22.91 -10.33
CA ILE A 42 11.84 22.52 -8.95
C ILE A 42 13.25 21.95 -8.83
N LYS A 43 13.73 21.79 -7.59
CA LYS A 43 14.94 21.03 -7.29
C LYS A 43 14.56 19.85 -6.38
N ILE A 44 14.94 18.64 -6.77
CA ILE A 44 14.84 17.42 -6.00
C ILE A 44 16.22 17.22 -5.35
N SER A 45 16.33 17.61 -4.08
CA SER A 45 17.58 17.44 -3.33
C SER A 45 17.71 16.03 -2.78
N GLU A 46 18.94 15.63 -2.50
CA GLU A 46 19.25 14.37 -1.82
C GLU A 46 18.51 14.25 -0.48
N ASP A 47 18.47 15.32 0.31
CA ASP A 47 17.72 15.37 1.57
C ASP A 47 16.21 15.13 1.36
N SER A 48 15.62 15.73 0.32
CA SER A 48 14.20 15.55 0.01
C SER A 48 13.89 14.11 -0.43
N LEU A 49 14.80 13.47 -1.16
CA LEU A 49 14.68 12.06 -1.55
C LEU A 49 14.77 11.16 -0.33
N TYR A 50 15.75 11.37 0.56
CA TYR A 50 15.86 10.58 1.79
C TYR A 50 14.64 10.72 2.70
N GLN A 51 14.08 11.93 2.81
CA GLN A 51 12.83 12.14 3.53
C GLN A 51 11.67 11.37 2.89
N ALA A 52 11.49 11.47 1.57
CA ALA A 52 10.44 10.74 0.86
C ALA A 52 10.59 9.22 0.98
N ILE A 53 11.82 8.70 0.92
CA ILE A 53 12.12 7.27 1.14
C ILE A 53 11.67 6.84 2.54
N SER A 54 11.97 7.64 3.57
CA SER A 54 11.55 7.37 4.94
C SER A 54 10.02 7.30 5.09
N VAL A 55 9.30 8.23 4.46
CA VAL A 55 7.82 8.26 4.44
C VAL A 55 7.24 7.04 3.70
N CYS A 56 7.82 6.68 2.56
CA CYS A 56 7.44 5.47 1.82
C CYS A 56 7.66 4.20 2.66
N ASN A 57 8.80 4.10 3.35
CA ASN A 57 9.12 2.95 4.19
C ASN A 57 8.17 2.83 5.39
N LYS A 58 7.86 3.95 6.05
CA LYS A 58 6.87 3.97 7.12
C LYS A 58 5.48 3.49 6.63
N THR A 59 5.10 3.83 5.40
CA THR A 59 3.85 3.33 4.78
C THR A 59 3.87 1.80 4.67
N ARG A 60 4.98 1.23 4.18
CA ARG A 60 5.15 -0.22 4.03
C ARG A 60 5.14 -0.93 5.39
N GLU A 61 5.79 -0.36 6.39
CA GLU A 61 5.80 -0.88 7.76
C GLU A 61 4.39 -0.91 8.36
N LEU A 62 3.65 0.20 8.28
CA LEU A 62 2.29 0.27 8.82
C LEU A 62 1.31 -0.66 8.10
N LEU A 63 1.42 -0.79 6.77
CA LEU A 63 0.61 -1.74 6.00
C LEU A 63 0.91 -3.20 6.37
N THR A 64 2.20 -3.52 6.59
CA THR A 64 2.62 -4.84 7.06
C THR A 64 2.04 -5.11 8.45
N GLU A 65 2.15 -4.16 9.37
CA GLU A 65 1.59 -4.27 10.72
C GLU A 65 0.07 -4.43 10.71
N LEU A 66 -0.67 -3.66 9.91
CA LEU A 66 -2.11 -3.83 9.74
C LEU A 66 -2.45 -5.23 9.23
N SER A 67 -1.74 -5.69 8.21
CA SER A 67 -1.96 -7.01 7.60
C SER A 67 -1.71 -8.13 8.60
N ASP A 68 -0.63 -8.04 9.38
CA ASP A 68 -0.32 -8.99 10.44
C ASP A 68 -1.40 -9.00 11.52
N LEU A 69 -1.88 -7.84 11.95
CA LEU A 69 -2.97 -7.74 12.91
C LEU A 69 -4.26 -8.36 12.37
N TYR A 70 -4.58 -8.12 11.11
CA TYR A 70 -5.77 -8.65 10.45
C TYR A 70 -5.71 -10.18 10.29
N VAL A 71 -4.65 -10.71 9.68
CA VAL A 71 -4.47 -12.15 9.40
C VAL A 71 -4.39 -13.00 10.67
N ASN A 72 -3.81 -12.44 11.74
CA ASN A 72 -3.77 -13.07 13.06
C ASN A 72 -5.03 -12.83 13.89
N GLU A 73 -6.09 -12.26 13.29
CA GLU A 73 -7.41 -12.05 13.92
C GLU A 73 -7.30 -11.22 15.21
N GLN A 74 -6.32 -10.32 15.25
CA GLN A 74 -6.02 -9.45 16.39
C GLN A 74 -6.80 -8.13 16.34
N ILE A 75 -7.42 -7.83 15.20
CA ILE A 75 -8.35 -6.73 14.96
C ILE A 75 -9.58 -7.31 14.25
N SER A 76 -10.77 -6.78 14.54
CA SER A 76 -12.00 -7.20 13.89
C SER A 76 -12.33 -6.22 12.77
N LEU A 77 -12.11 -6.66 11.52
CA LEU A 77 -12.45 -5.94 10.31
C LEU A 77 -13.16 -6.90 9.35
N LEU A 78 -14.11 -6.38 8.57
CA LEU A 78 -14.58 -7.03 7.35
C LEU A 78 -13.47 -6.96 6.29
N ALA A 79 -13.43 -7.92 5.38
CA ALA A 79 -12.46 -7.95 4.29
C ALA A 79 -12.51 -6.68 3.43
N VAL A 80 -13.72 -6.16 3.17
CA VAL A 80 -13.90 -4.90 2.46
C VAL A 80 -13.33 -3.69 3.19
N GLU A 81 -13.47 -3.63 4.52
CA GLU A 81 -12.92 -2.54 5.33
C GLU A 81 -11.39 -2.59 5.31
N PHE A 82 -10.81 -3.79 5.47
CA PHE A 82 -9.37 -4.00 5.35
C PHE A 82 -8.85 -3.55 3.97
N LEU A 83 -9.49 -4.00 2.89
CA LEU A 83 -9.08 -3.65 1.52
C LEU A 83 -9.27 -2.16 1.21
N GLN A 84 -10.30 -1.51 1.75
CA GLN A 84 -10.47 -0.06 1.65
C GLN A 84 -9.35 0.71 2.35
N ILE A 85 -8.93 0.26 3.54
CA ILE A 85 -7.80 0.85 4.25
C ILE A 85 -6.51 0.69 3.42
N VAL A 86 -6.26 -0.49 2.85
CA VAL A 86 -5.11 -0.73 1.96
C VAL A 86 -5.16 0.18 0.73
N LYS A 87 -6.32 0.29 0.08
CA LYS A 87 -6.55 1.16 -1.09
C LYS A 87 -6.27 2.63 -0.79
N GLY A 88 -6.50 3.08 0.45
CA GLY A 88 -6.18 4.42 0.89
C GLY A 88 -4.73 4.84 0.60
N SER A 89 -3.77 3.90 0.64
CA SER A 89 -2.35 4.17 0.34
C SER A 89 -2.10 4.69 -1.08
N MET A 90 -3.04 4.47 -2.00
CA MET A 90 -2.98 4.92 -3.39
C MET A 90 -3.75 6.23 -3.65
N VAL A 91 -4.53 6.69 -2.67
CA VAL A 91 -5.45 7.85 -2.82
C VAL A 91 -4.96 9.06 -2.04
N PHE A 92 -4.48 8.86 -0.81
CA PHE A 92 -3.98 9.93 0.05
C PHE A 92 -2.48 10.20 -0.20
N SER A 93 -2.00 11.37 0.23
CA SER A 93 -0.55 11.53 0.38
C SER A 93 -0.03 10.54 1.42
N GLN A 94 1.22 10.09 1.27
CA GLN A 94 1.76 9.09 2.16
C GLN A 94 1.88 9.60 3.60
N GLU A 95 2.16 10.89 3.80
CA GLU A 95 2.22 11.52 5.13
C GLU A 95 0.86 11.49 5.83
N GLU A 96 -0.21 11.88 5.11
CA GLU A 96 -1.57 11.86 5.65
C GLU A 96 -2.02 10.43 5.93
N TYR A 97 -1.78 9.53 4.97
CA TYR A 97 -2.11 8.11 5.11
C TYR A 97 -1.42 7.48 6.32
N ASN A 98 -0.12 7.72 6.49
CA ASN A 98 0.65 7.21 7.62
C ASN A 98 0.08 7.70 8.96
N GLY A 99 -0.29 8.99 9.05
CA GLY A 99 -0.90 9.54 10.26
C GLY A 99 -2.25 8.90 10.59
N LEU A 100 -3.10 8.69 9.57
CA LEU A 100 -4.40 8.05 9.73
C LEU A 100 -4.26 6.57 10.12
N LEU A 101 -3.40 5.82 9.44
CA LEU A 101 -3.20 4.39 9.67
C LEU A 101 -2.53 4.13 11.02
N GLU A 102 -1.53 4.91 11.41
CA GLU A 102 -0.88 4.79 12.72
C GLU A 102 -1.88 5.05 13.86
N LYS A 103 -2.74 6.06 13.72
CA LYS A 103 -3.82 6.32 14.68
C LYS A 103 -4.80 5.15 14.75
N PHE A 104 -5.24 4.65 13.60
CA PHE A 104 -6.14 3.50 13.51
C PHE A 104 -5.56 2.26 14.22
N ILE A 105 -4.32 1.87 13.89
CA ILE A 105 -3.63 0.73 14.51
C ILE A 105 -3.51 0.93 16.03
N LYS A 106 -3.14 2.14 16.47
CA LYS A 106 -3.01 2.48 17.88
C LYS A 106 -4.33 2.32 18.63
N ASP A 107 -5.43 2.78 18.06
CA ASP A 107 -6.74 2.71 18.70
C ASP A 107 -7.28 1.26 18.68
N ALA A 108 -7.13 0.54 17.56
CA ALA A 108 -7.48 -0.88 17.46
C ALA A 108 -6.72 -1.76 18.46
N LYS A 109 -5.43 -1.46 18.73
CA LYS A 109 -4.65 -2.15 19.76
C LYS A 109 -5.11 -1.86 21.19
N LYS A 110 -5.65 -0.67 21.48
CA LYS A 110 -6.20 -0.35 22.81
C LYS A 110 -7.53 -1.04 23.06
N GLU A 111 -8.33 -1.22 22.01
CA GLU A 111 -9.63 -1.89 22.07
C GLU A 111 -9.53 -3.41 22.27
N LYS A 112 -8.31 -3.99 22.25
CA LYS A 112 -8.00 -5.38 22.66
C LYS A 112 -8.25 -5.70 24.15
N ASN A 113 -9.28 -5.14 24.75
CA ASN A 113 -9.86 -5.63 26.01
C ASN A 113 -11.32 -6.08 25.90
N ILE A 114 -11.99 -6.05 24.73
CA ILE A 114 -13.28 -6.76 24.55
C ILE A 114 -13.42 -7.31 23.13
N LEU A 115 -12.70 -8.38 22.83
CA LEU A 115 -13.26 -9.52 22.07
C LEU A 115 -12.87 -10.80 22.80
N SER A 116 -13.20 -10.86 24.09
CA SER A 116 -13.42 -12.13 24.76
C SER A 116 -14.65 -12.78 24.11
N ASN A 117 -14.42 -13.64 23.11
CA ASN A 117 -15.40 -14.50 22.43
C ASN A 117 -16.29 -13.88 21.35
N SER A 118 -15.74 -13.34 20.26
CA SER A 118 -16.46 -13.31 18.97
C SER A 118 -16.33 -14.67 18.28
N SER A 119 -17.28 -15.54 18.59
CA SER A 119 -17.47 -16.91 18.10
C SER A 119 -17.83 -17.01 16.60
N GLY A 120 -17.26 -16.16 15.74
CA GLY A 120 -17.59 -16.09 14.30
C GLY A 120 -16.44 -16.39 13.33
N ILE A 121 -15.18 -16.13 13.70
CA ILE A 121 -14.03 -16.25 12.76
C ILE A 121 -13.27 -17.56 12.92
N ARG A 122 -13.31 -18.19 14.10
CA ARG A 122 -12.57 -19.44 14.45
C ARG A 122 -12.89 -20.68 13.59
N ASN A 123 -13.78 -20.58 12.61
CA ASN A 123 -14.17 -21.66 11.72
C ASN A 123 -14.24 -21.25 10.23
N LYS A 124 -13.70 -20.08 9.86
CA LYS A 124 -13.65 -19.63 8.46
C LYS A 124 -12.41 -20.19 7.74
N SER A 125 -12.57 -20.56 6.47
CA SER A 125 -11.43 -20.99 5.64
C SER A 125 -10.66 -19.76 5.15
N LYS A 126 -9.34 -19.71 5.39
CA LYS A 126 -8.48 -18.60 4.93
C LYS A 126 -8.22 -18.72 3.42
N ILE A 127 -8.48 -17.66 2.66
CA ILE A 127 -8.44 -17.64 1.20
C ILE A 127 -7.50 -16.52 0.75
N LEU A 128 -6.35 -16.89 0.20
CA LEU A 128 -5.44 -15.95 -0.45
C LEU A 128 -5.89 -15.69 -1.89
N ILE A 129 -6.23 -14.44 -2.21
CA ILE A 129 -6.34 -14.01 -3.61
C ILE A 129 -4.97 -13.54 -4.11
N THR A 130 -4.57 -14.05 -5.27
CA THR A 130 -3.34 -13.66 -5.95
C THR A 130 -3.62 -13.34 -7.41
N GLY A 131 -3.01 -12.29 -7.94
CA GLY A 131 -3.26 -11.81 -9.30
C GLY A 131 -2.95 -10.33 -9.46
N THR A 132 -3.69 -9.67 -10.34
CA THR A 132 -3.58 -8.22 -10.56
C THR A 132 -4.34 -7.44 -9.49
N ILE A 133 -4.16 -6.11 -9.49
CA ILE A 133 -4.90 -5.20 -8.61
C ILE A 133 -6.40 -5.42 -8.79
N MET A 134 -7.10 -5.51 -7.66
CA MET A 134 -8.54 -5.74 -7.57
C MET A 134 -9.22 -4.43 -7.17
N ASP A 135 -9.82 -3.75 -8.13
CA ASP A 135 -10.48 -2.46 -7.89
C ASP A 135 -11.90 -2.60 -7.33
N ASP A 136 -12.61 -3.62 -7.77
CA ASP A 136 -13.94 -4.00 -7.29
C ASP A 136 -13.80 -4.98 -6.13
N LEU A 137 -14.32 -4.58 -4.96
CA LEU A 137 -14.19 -5.33 -3.71
C LEU A 137 -15.34 -6.34 -3.50
N SER A 138 -16.30 -6.43 -4.42
CA SER A 138 -17.46 -7.33 -4.31
C SER A 138 -17.07 -8.80 -4.14
N ILE A 139 -15.94 -9.23 -4.72
CA ILE A 139 -15.45 -10.60 -4.53
C ILE A 139 -15.02 -10.88 -3.09
N ALA A 140 -14.51 -9.87 -2.37
CA ALA A 140 -14.19 -10.02 -0.95
C ALA A 140 -15.46 -10.16 -0.09
N GLU A 141 -16.52 -9.41 -0.42
CA GLU A 141 -17.84 -9.54 0.21
C GLU A 141 -18.41 -10.96 0.01
N VAL A 142 -18.41 -11.44 -1.23
CA VAL A 142 -18.87 -12.78 -1.58
C VAL A 142 -18.07 -13.84 -0.81
N ILE A 143 -16.74 -13.73 -0.74
CA ILE A 143 -15.92 -14.68 0.03
C ILE A 143 -16.35 -14.72 1.50
N GLU A 144 -16.54 -13.57 2.13
CA GLU A 144 -16.94 -13.52 3.53
C GLU A 144 -18.37 -14.02 3.78
N ASP A 145 -19.31 -13.70 2.89
CA ASP A 145 -20.72 -14.13 2.94
C ASP A 145 -20.86 -15.65 2.88
N TYR A 146 -19.99 -16.33 2.14
CA TYR A 146 -19.95 -17.79 2.04
C TYR A 146 -19.05 -18.45 3.12
N GLY A 147 -18.63 -17.70 4.14
CA GLY A 147 -17.89 -18.23 5.30
C GLY A 147 -16.37 -18.32 5.10
N GLY A 148 -15.84 -17.65 4.08
CA GLY A 148 -14.40 -17.44 3.90
C GLY A 148 -13.87 -16.31 4.79
N PHE A 149 -12.55 -16.34 4.97
CA PHE A 149 -11.75 -15.24 5.52
C PHE A 149 -10.70 -14.88 4.46
N PHE A 150 -10.64 -13.61 4.07
CA PHE A 150 -9.73 -13.11 3.05
C PHE A 150 -8.31 -12.98 3.59
#